data_AF-A0A850S3S0-F1
#
_entry.id   AF-A0A850S3S0-F1
#
_cell.length_a   1.000
_cell.length_b   1.000
_cell.length_c   1.000
_cell.angle_alpha   90.00
_cell.angle_beta   90.00
_cell.angle_gamma   90.00
#
_symmetry.space_group_name_H-M   'P 1'
#
loop_
_entity.id
_entity.type
_entity.pdbx_description
1 polymer ?
#
loop_
_entity_poly.entity_id
_entity_poly.type
_entity_poly.pdbx_seq_one_letter_code
_entity_poly.pdbx_strand_id
1 'polypeptide(L)'
;MNQNPVNLILALLLAALLSACATAQNSYDPIQPVNRVTDGFNDGVDRVTLKPVAQGYTAIVPKPARTAVSNFYDNATYLNTVLNDFLQGKGGQGFMDLFRFLINSTLGIGGLVDVATPMGLDRHEEDFGQTLAVWGVDKGAYLVIPLLGPNSVRDAPDFITSTATDPLFWASLVVAPVVTIPITLLKYIDKRAQLLDASDMRDELALDPYIFTREAWRQNREYNIHDGNPPKPQQSDDEEWEEDEWGSNDQKGGGDGWEEDEFDSAPDDPQPKTRISMQGASTDTSAMQATADTSDLMAVEVEAAAQAEKVAATATADQLFMINLISFESEVGAAAEQGRLSREGVNARINRVDVNGRVWYRLVSSDYFNINDARAKLKEIKQHPGLASAWLEPAPSK
;
A
#
# COMPACT_ATOMS: atom_id res chain seq x y z
N MET A 1 54.39 10.09 24.85
CA MET A 1 53.42 10.14 23.73
C MET A 1 52.12 9.53 24.23
N ASN A 2 51.17 10.35 24.72
CA ASN A 2 49.85 9.89 25.13
C ASN A 2 49.02 9.61 23.88
N GLN A 3 48.98 8.35 23.44
CA GLN A 3 48.02 7.90 22.45
C GLN A 3 46.66 7.87 23.15
N ASN A 4 45.84 8.91 22.94
CA ASN A 4 44.47 8.93 23.47
C ASN A 4 43.72 7.72 22.89
N PRO A 5 43.09 6.87 23.72
CA PRO A 5 42.39 5.69 23.24
C PRO A 5 41.26 6.08 22.26
N VAL A 6 40.74 7.29 22.39
CA VAL A 6 39.77 7.90 21.47
C VAL A 6 40.32 8.05 20.05
N ASN A 7 41.58 8.47 19.87
CA ASN A 7 42.18 8.61 18.54
C ASN A 7 42.45 7.25 17.89
N LEU A 8 42.75 6.24 18.70
CA LEU A 8 42.94 4.86 18.23
C LEU A 8 41.60 4.24 17.78
N ILE A 9 40.54 4.47 18.55
CA ILE A 9 39.17 4.05 18.20
C ILE A 9 38.70 4.78 16.94
N LEU A 10 38.95 6.08 16.83
CA LEU A 10 38.60 6.88 15.64
C LEU A 10 39.37 6.40 14.41
N ALA A 11 40.67 6.09 14.55
CA ALA A 11 41.48 5.55 13.45
C ALA A 11 41.05 4.13 13.05
N LEU A 12 40.64 3.30 14.01
CA LEU A 12 40.09 1.96 13.74
C LEU A 12 38.71 2.04 13.07
N LEU A 13 37.84 2.98 13.48
CA LEU A 13 36.58 3.28 12.81
C LEU A 13 36.81 3.77 11.37
N LEU A 14 37.77 4.67 11.17
CA LEU A 14 38.13 5.17 9.84
C LEU A 14 38.71 4.08 8.94
N ALA A 15 39.55 3.19 9.49
CA ALA A 15 40.10 2.05 8.77
C ALA A 15 39.03 0.98 8.43
N ALA A 16 38.06 0.78 9.32
CA ALA A 16 36.90 -0.08 9.07
C ALA A 16 36.00 0.50 7.96
N LEU A 17 35.81 1.83 7.93
CA LEU A 17 35.08 2.52 6.86
C LEU A 17 35.79 2.42 5.50
N LEU A 18 37.13 2.45 5.47
CA LEU A 18 37.92 2.37 4.23
C LEU A 18 38.01 0.95 3.63
N SER A 19 37.88 -0.09 4.46
CA SER A 19 37.96 -1.50 4.03
C SER A 19 36.63 -2.06 3.51
N ALA A 20 35.53 -1.31 3.64
CA ALA A 20 34.22 -1.67 3.12
C ALA A 20 34.07 -1.49 1.60
N CYS A 21 35.05 -0.91 0.90
CA CYS A 21 34.98 -0.61 -0.54
C CYS A 21 35.33 -1.78 -1.49
N ALA A 22 35.59 -2.98 -1.00
CA ALA A 22 36.06 -4.09 -1.84
C ALA A 22 35.27 -5.40 -1.61
N THR A 23 33.98 -5.43 -1.96
CA THR A 23 33.26 -6.67 -2.27
C THR A 23 32.11 -6.36 -3.23
N ALA A 24 32.24 -6.81 -4.48
CA ALA A 24 31.16 -6.79 -5.46
C ALA A 24 30.36 -8.09 -5.36
N GLN A 25 29.31 -8.08 -4.52
CA GLN A 25 28.10 -8.86 -4.73
C GLN A 25 26.94 -8.00 -4.28
N ASN A 26 26.04 -7.69 -5.23
CA ASN A 26 24.95 -6.72 -5.11
C ASN A 26 25.43 -5.27 -4.90
N SER A 27 25.38 -4.47 -5.97
CA SER A 27 25.89 -3.08 -5.99
C SER A 27 25.33 -2.21 -4.84
N TYR A 28 24.08 -2.45 -4.44
CA TYR A 28 23.41 -1.66 -3.40
C TYR A 28 23.44 -2.31 -2.01
N ASP A 29 23.87 -3.56 -1.82
CA ASP A 29 23.95 -4.23 -0.50
C ASP A 29 25.32 -4.96 -0.32
N PRO A 30 26.43 -4.20 -0.29
CA PRO A 30 27.78 -4.78 -0.26
C PRO A 30 28.11 -5.50 1.06
N ILE A 31 27.38 -5.21 2.13
CA ILE A 31 27.55 -5.80 3.47
C ILE A 31 26.39 -6.72 3.86
N GLN A 32 25.75 -7.35 2.88
CA GLN A 32 24.61 -8.26 3.06
C GLN A 32 24.76 -9.26 4.22
N PRO A 33 25.92 -9.92 4.45
CA PRO A 33 26.06 -10.84 5.58
C PRO A 33 25.85 -10.18 6.94
N VAL A 34 26.37 -8.95 7.11
CA VAL A 34 26.22 -8.17 8.37
C VAL A 34 24.77 -7.70 8.52
N ASN A 35 24.17 -7.23 7.43
CA ASN A 35 22.79 -6.78 7.40
C ASN A 35 21.82 -7.91 7.77
N ARG A 36 22.02 -9.13 7.25
CA ARG A 36 21.21 -10.31 7.62
C ARG A 36 21.33 -10.68 9.09
N VAL A 37 22.54 -10.62 9.67
CA VAL A 37 22.73 -10.88 11.11
C VAL A 37 21.99 -9.85 11.94
N THR A 38 22.08 -8.58 11.56
CA THR A 38 21.41 -7.48 12.27
C THR A 38 19.89 -7.56 12.12
N ASP A 39 19.40 -7.91 10.93
CA ASP A 39 17.99 -8.18 10.68
C ASP A 39 17.45 -9.32 11.55
N GLY A 40 18.18 -10.44 11.62
CA GLY A 40 17.83 -11.55 12.50
C GLY A 40 17.83 -11.17 14.00
N PHE A 41 18.73 -10.29 14.43
CA PHE A 41 18.71 -9.73 15.78
C PHE A 41 17.46 -8.87 16.02
N ASN A 42 17.16 -7.94 15.11
CA ASN A 42 16.00 -7.06 15.20
C ASN A 42 14.69 -7.86 15.25
N ASP A 43 14.56 -8.84 14.35
CA ASP A 43 13.40 -9.70 14.25
C ASP A 43 13.25 -10.61 15.49
N GLY A 44 14.36 -11.12 16.03
CA GLY A 44 14.35 -11.86 17.30
C GLY A 44 13.87 -11.00 18.48
N VAL A 45 14.34 -9.76 18.58
CA VAL A 45 13.89 -8.81 19.62
C VAL A 45 12.40 -8.46 19.42
N ASP A 46 11.96 -8.17 18.20
CA ASP A 46 10.58 -7.84 17.89
C ASP A 46 9.62 -8.97 18.28
N ARG A 47 9.93 -10.21 17.89
CA ARG A 47 9.10 -11.39 18.17
C ARG A 47 8.89 -11.64 19.66
N VAL A 48 9.89 -11.34 20.50
CA VAL A 48 9.79 -11.58 21.96
C VAL A 48 9.32 -10.36 22.75
N THR A 49 9.34 -9.15 22.17
CA THR A 49 8.99 -7.90 22.87
C THR A 49 7.85 -7.14 22.19
N LEU A 50 8.13 -6.48 21.08
CA LEU A 50 7.21 -5.51 20.46
C LEU A 50 5.99 -6.19 19.81
N LYS A 51 6.16 -7.32 19.11
CA LYS A 51 5.07 -8.05 18.45
C LYS A 51 3.97 -8.48 19.43
N PRO A 52 4.24 -9.20 20.54
CA PRO A 52 3.18 -9.59 21.47
C PRO A 52 2.54 -8.39 22.19
N VAL A 53 3.31 -7.33 22.49
CA VAL A 53 2.76 -6.11 23.09
C VAL A 53 1.84 -5.38 22.11
N ALA A 54 2.23 -5.28 20.84
CA ALA A 54 1.41 -4.69 19.79
C ALA A 54 0.11 -5.49 19.58
N GLN A 55 0.16 -6.82 19.57
CA GLN A 55 -1.03 -7.68 19.50
C GLN A 55 -1.97 -7.47 20.70
N GLY A 56 -1.41 -7.35 21.91
CA GLY A 56 -2.20 -7.00 23.10
C GLY A 56 -2.86 -5.62 22.98
N TYR A 57 -2.12 -4.64 22.47
CA TYR A 57 -2.64 -3.29 22.22
C TYR A 57 -3.77 -3.28 21.18
N THR A 58 -3.63 -4.01 20.06
CA THR A 58 -4.70 -4.09 19.04
C THR A 58 -5.93 -4.86 19.52
N ALA A 59 -5.76 -5.83 20.40
CA ALA A 59 -6.85 -6.60 21.00
C ALA A 59 -7.67 -5.80 22.03
N ILE A 60 -7.02 -4.92 22.81
CA ILE A 60 -7.66 -4.17 23.90
C ILE A 60 -8.18 -2.81 23.41
N VAL A 61 -7.43 -2.12 22.56
CA VAL A 61 -7.72 -0.73 22.19
C VAL A 61 -8.50 -0.68 20.87
N PRO A 62 -9.71 -0.10 20.86
CA PRO A 62 -10.54 -0.05 19.66
C PRO A 62 -9.91 0.84 18.58
N LYS A 63 -10.18 0.51 17.30
CA LYS A 63 -9.57 1.18 16.13
C LYS A 63 -9.64 2.72 16.19
N PRO A 64 -10.75 3.39 16.57
CA PRO A 64 -10.80 4.85 16.62
C PRO A 64 -9.81 5.45 17.63
N ALA A 65 -9.64 4.81 18.78
CA ALA A 65 -8.68 5.28 19.78
C ALA A 65 -7.23 5.07 19.29
N ARG A 66 -6.95 3.95 18.63
CA ARG A 66 -5.64 3.71 17.99
C ARG A 66 -5.36 4.76 16.91
N THR A 67 -6.32 5.04 16.03
CA THR A 67 -6.19 6.09 15.01
C THR A 67 -5.91 7.46 15.63
N ALA A 68 -6.57 7.83 16.72
CA ALA A 68 -6.29 9.09 17.40
C ALA A 68 -4.85 9.15 17.94
N VAL A 69 -4.38 8.05 18.54
CA VAL A 69 -2.98 7.92 19.01
C VAL A 69 -1.99 8.04 17.85
N SER A 70 -2.25 7.34 16.74
CA SER A 70 -1.43 7.42 15.53
C SER A 70 -1.37 8.84 14.98
N ASN A 71 -2.51 9.51 14.83
CA ASN A 71 -2.59 10.90 14.36
C ASN A 71 -1.81 11.86 15.26
N PHE A 72 -1.87 11.68 16.58
CA PHE A 72 -1.13 12.51 17.53
C PHE A 72 0.39 12.40 17.29
N TYR A 73 0.93 11.18 17.19
CA TYR A 73 2.35 10.99 16.96
C TYR A 73 2.77 11.45 15.57
N ASP A 74 1.96 11.17 14.55
CA ASP A 74 2.20 11.62 13.18
C ASP A 74 2.28 13.15 13.10
N ASN A 75 1.31 13.86 13.71
CA ASN A 75 1.29 15.32 13.78
C ASN A 75 2.49 15.86 14.57
N ALA A 76 2.84 15.23 15.69
CA ALA A 76 3.99 15.65 16.51
C ALA A 76 5.30 15.58 15.74
N THR A 77 5.51 14.55 14.92
CA THR A 77 6.71 14.41 14.09
C THR A 77 6.63 15.13 12.73
N TYR A 78 5.46 15.65 12.36
CA TYR A 78 5.21 16.26 11.04
C TYR A 78 6.06 17.50 10.77
N LEU A 79 6.55 18.16 11.81
CA LEU A 79 7.46 19.29 11.66
C LEU A 79 8.75 18.90 10.93
N ASN A 80 9.21 17.65 11.04
CA ASN A 80 10.35 17.17 10.26
C ASN A 80 10.06 17.23 8.75
N THR A 81 8.85 16.85 8.34
CA THR A 81 8.41 16.91 6.95
C THR A 81 8.37 18.34 6.46
N VAL A 82 7.70 19.25 7.20
CA VAL A 82 7.63 20.68 6.87
C VAL A 82 9.02 21.28 6.66
N LEU A 83 9.98 20.97 7.54
CA LEU A 83 11.34 21.48 7.41
C LEU A 83 12.03 20.94 6.15
N ASN A 84 11.85 19.65 5.85
CA ASN A 84 12.44 19.03 4.67
C ASN A 84 11.78 19.51 3.37
N ASP A 85 10.48 19.81 3.34
CA ASP A 85 9.84 20.47 2.19
C ASP A 85 10.57 21.75 1.80
N PHE A 86 10.83 22.61 2.80
CA PHE A 86 11.54 23.86 2.57
C PHE A 86 13.00 23.64 2.18
N LEU A 87 13.70 22.67 2.79
CA LEU A 87 15.08 22.33 2.43
C LEU A 87 15.20 21.75 1.02
N GLN A 88 14.17 21.06 0.53
CA GLN A 88 14.08 20.56 -0.84
C GLN A 88 13.67 21.65 -1.84
N GLY A 89 13.31 22.85 -1.38
CA GLY A 89 12.82 23.94 -2.23
C GLY A 89 11.35 23.81 -2.63
N LYS A 90 10.60 22.88 -2.05
CA LYS A 90 9.16 22.65 -2.29
C LYS A 90 8.30 23.63 -1.49
N GLY A 91 8.50 24.93 -1.67
CA GLY A 91 7.86 25.97 -0.83
C GLY A 91 6.33 25.90 -0.79
N GLY A 92 5.68 25.57 -1.91
CA GLY A 92 4.22 25.40 -1.97
C GLY A 92 3.74 24.25 -1.07
N GLN A 93 4.37 23.08 -1.20
CA GLN A 93 4.10 21.90 -0.36
C GLN A 93 4.41 22.21 1.12
N GLY A 94 5.56 22.81 1.41
CA GLY A 94 5.95 23.15 2.78
C GLY A 94 4.98 24.10 3.50
N PHE A 95 4.35 25.04 2.79
CA PHE A 95 3.28 25.86 3.39
C PHE A 95 2.00 25.06 3.63
N MET A 96 1.60 24.17 2.71
CA MET A 96 0.44 23.30 2.88
C MET A 96 0.63 22.37 4.08
N ASP A 97 1.81 21.77 4.22
CA ASP A 97 2.17 20.90 5.31
C ASP A 97 2.29 21.64 6.64
N LEU A 98 2.79 22.87 6.62
CA LEU A 98 2.77 23.75 7.79
C LEU A 98 1.33 24.05 8.24
N PHE A 99 0.43 24.38 7.30
CA PHE A 99 -0.98 24.62 7.64
C PHE A 99 -1.65 23.36 8.16
N ARG A 100 -1.37 22.19 7.57
CA ARG A 100 -1.85 20.89 8.06
C ARG A 100 -1.44 20.66 9.51
N PHE A 101 -0.15 20.84 9.82
CA PHE A 101 0.37 20.75 11.19
C PHE A 101 -0.35 21.71 12.14
N LEU A 102 -0.50 22.97 11.76
CA LEU A 102 -1.14 23.98 12.61
C LEU A 102 -2.63 23.68 12.84
N ILE A 103 -3.35 23.28 11.80
CA ILE A 103 -4.78 22.94 11.88
C ILE A 103 -4.98 21.71 12.77
N ASN A 104 -4.24 20.63 12.54
CA ASN A 104 -4.36 19.43 13.35
C ASN A 104 -3.91 19.67 14.80
N SER A 105 -2.88 20.49 15.02
CA SER A 105 -2.45 20.87 16.37
C SER A 105 -3.49 21.72 17.11
N THR A 106 -4.21 22.61 16.42
CA THR A 106 -5.16 23.55 17.04
C THR A 106 -6.60 23.04 17.05
N LEU A 107 -7.16 22.77 15.88
CA LEU A 107 -8.52 22.28 15.70
C LEU A 107 -8.63 20.76 15.91
N GLY A 108 -7.56 20.03 15.63
CA GLY A 108 -7.47 18.58 15.81
C GLY A 108 -7.10 18.12 17.22
N ILE A 109 -7.17 19.01 18.23
CA ILE A 109 -6.87 18.71 19.64
C ILE A 109 -5.45 18.13 19.79
N GLY A 110 -4.43 18.90 19.40
CA GLY A 110 -3.04 18.47 19.46
C GLY A 110 -2.66 17.37 18.46
N GLY A 111 -3.47 17.19 17.41
CA GLY A 111 -3.27 16.18 16.37
C GLY A 111 -4.01 14.87 16.58
N LEU A 112 -4.83 14.73 17.63
CA LEU A 112 -5.65 13.52 17.83
C LEU A 112 -6.69 13.31 16.71
N VAL A 113 -7.16 14.39 16.10
CA VAL A 113 -8.13 14.38 15.00
C VAL A 113 -7.52 15.03 13.77
N ASP A 114 -7.55 14.33 12.64
CA ASP A 114 -7.10 14.88 11.35
C ASP A 114 -8.22 15.73 10.72
N VAL A 115 -8.17 17.03 10.97
CA VAL A 115 -9.11 18.03 10.45
C VAL A 115 -8.62 18.59 9.12
N ALA A 116 -7.31 18.59 8.90
CA ALA A 116 -6.68 19.15 7.71
C ALA A 116 -6.99 18.35 6.45
N THR A 117 -7.00 17.02 6.53
CA THR A 117 -7.32 16.15 5.39
C THR A 117 -8.70 16.46 4.77
N PRO A 118 -9.82 16.50 5.53
CA PRO A 118 -11.11 16.94 5.02
C PRO A 118 -11.19 18.41 4.56
N MET A 119 -10.09 19.18 4.66
CA MET A 119 -9.99 20.54 4.13
C MET A 119 -9.20 20.59 2.80
N GLY A 120 -8.78 19.43 2.27
CA GLY A 120 -7.97 19.32 1.05
C GLY A 120 -6.48 19.56 1.28
N LEU A 121 -6.00 19.49 2.53
CA LEU A 121 -4.58 19.53 2.84
C LEU A 121 -4.06 18.08 2.91
N ASP A 122 -3.61 17.57 1.77
CA ASP A 122 -3.06 16.22 1.69
C ASP A 122 -1.82 16.04 2.58
N ARG A 123 -1.56 14.80 2.98
CA ARG A 123 -0.39 14.43 3.77
C ARG A 123 0.78 14.12 2.84
N HIS A 124 1.94 14.69 3.13
CA HIS A 124 3.20 14.34 2.49
C HIS A 124 4.13 13.65 3.50
N GLU A 125 5.15 12.97 2.99
CA GLU A 125 6.16 12.31 3.81
C GLU A 125 7.55 12.72 3.30
N GLU A 126 8.14 13.72 3.97
CA GLU A 126 9.51 14.15 3.71
C GLU A 126 10.42 13.92 4.92
N ASP A 127 11.67 13.58 4.62
CA ASP A 127 12.72 13.37 5.60
C ASP A 127 14.08 13.86 5.07
N PHE A 128 15.08 13.90 5.95
CA PHE A 128 16.37 14.46 5.60
C PHE A 128 17.14 13.65 4.57
N GLY A 129 16.93 12.33 4.49
CA GLY A 129 17.52 11.53 3.44
C GLY A 129 16.93 11.83 2.05
N GLN A 130 15.65 12.22 1.97
CA GLN A 130 15.05 12.70 0.71
C GLN A 130 15.61 14.06 0.33
N THR A 131 15.79 14.94 1.31
CA THR A 131 16.52 16.19 1.12
C THR A 131 17.91 15.91 0.56
N LEU A 132 18.71 15.03 1.15
CA LEU A 132 20.03 14.69 0.62
C LEU A 132 19.95 14.12 -0.81
N ALA A 133 18.89 13.37 -1.16
CA ALA A 133 18.62 12.91 -2.52
C ALA A 133 18.48 14.07 -3.53
N VAL A 134 17.62 15.04 -3.20
CA VAL A 134 17.36 16.23 -4.03
C VAL A 134 18.64 17.04 -4.23
N TRP A 135 19.51 17.06 -3.24
CA TRP A 135 20.80 17.74 -3.29
C TRP A 135 21.92 16.91 -3.95
N GLY A 136 21.59 15.76 -4.54
CA GLY A 136 22.51 14.95 -5.35
C GLY A 136 23.42 14.02 -4.55
N VAL A 137 23.11 13.74 -3.29
CA VAL A 137 23.84 12.72 -2.53
C VAL A 137 23.36 11.34 -2.95
N ASP A 138 24.29 10.52 -3.43
CA ASP A 138 24.02 9.13 -3.79
C ASP A 138 23.52 8.33 -2.58
N LYS A 139 22.61 7.39 -2.84
CA LYS A 139 22.04 6.49 -1.84
C LYS A 139 23.10 5.79 -0.97
N GLY A 140 24.21 5.38 -1.60
CA GLY A 140 25.23 4.56 -0.98
C GLY A 140 24.74 3.15 -0.67
N ALA A 141 25.46 2.46 0.21
CA ALA A 141 25.14 1.09 0.61
C ALA A 141 23.82 1.03 1.41
N TYR A 142 23.07 -0.07 1.22
CA TYR A 142 22.01 -0.49 2.13
C TYR A 142 22.61 -0.98 3.44
N LEU A 143 22.00 -0.58 4.55
CA LEU A 143 22.33 -1.03 5.89
C LEU A 143 21.07 -1.40 6.65
N VAL A 144 21.20 -2.39 7.53
CA VAL A 144 20.21 -2.63 8.58
C VAL A 144 20.79 -2.13 9.89
N ILE A 145 20.13 -1.15 10.51
CA ILE A 145 20.55 -0.58 11.78
C ILE A 145 19.90 -1.38 12.93
N PRO A 146 20.63 -1.74 14.00
CA PRO A 146 20.04 -2.39 15.16
C PRO A 146 18.87 -1.59 15.72
N LEU A 147 17.75 -2.26 15.98
CA LEU A 147 16.46 -1.76 16.47
C LEU A 147 15.73 -0.75 15.57
N LEU A 148 16.41 -0.07 14.65
CA LEU A 148 15.81 0.89 13.71
C LEU A 148 15.37 0.25 12.39
N GLY A 149 16.07 -0.81 11.95
CA GLY A 149 15.71 -1.56 10.74
C GLY A 149 16.39 -1.06 9.45
N PRO A 150 15.76 -1.28 8.28
CA PRO A 150 16.28 -0.91 6.96
C PRO A 150 16.65 0.57 6.80
N ASN A 151 17.80 0.86 6.22
CA ASN A 151 18.33 2.20 5.99
C ASN A 151 19.36 2.24 4.83
N SER A 152 19.90 3.41 4.51
CA SER A 152 21.05 3.60 3.63
C SER A 152 22.08 4.56 4.22
N VAL A 153 23.27 4.64 3.62
CA VAL A 153 24.33 5.56 4.10
C VAL A 153 23.83 7.01 4.05
N ARG A 154 23.10 7.35 2.98
CA ARG A 154 22.50 8.68 2.82
C ARG A 154 21.40 8.96 3.81
N ASP A 155 20.56 7.97 4.13
CA ASP A 155 19.37 8.18 4.96
C ASP A 155 19.69 8.10 6.47
N ALA A 156 20.82 7.51 6.87
CA ALA A 156 21.20 7.32 8.27
C ALA A 156 21.27 8.62 9.11
N PRO A 157 21.73 9.78 8.57
CA PRO A 157 21.70 11.04 9.29
C PRO A 157 20.30 11.54 9.63
N ASP A 158 19.23 11.05 8.98
CA ASP A 158 17.86 11.46 9.28
C ASP A 158 17.46 11.14 10.73
N PHE A 159 18.08 10.13 11.35
CA PHE A 159 17.89 9.85 12.77
C PHE A 159 18.20 11.07 13.66
N ILE A 160 19.21 11.87 13.31
CA ILE A 160 19.60 13.05 14.07
C ILE A 160 18.57 14.17 13.87
N THR A 161 18.19 14.43 12.62
CA THR A 161 17.24 15.50 12.28
C THR A 161 15.84 15.19 12.79
N SER A 162 15.35 13.97 12.60
CA SER A 162 14.06 13.52 13.13
C SER A 162 14.00 13.57 14.66
N THR A 163 15.09 13.20 15.35
CA THR A 163 15.16 13.32 16.82
C THR A 163 15.18 14.78 17.27
N ALA A 164 15.91 15.64 16.57
CA ALA A 164 16.00 17.06 16.91
C ALA A 164 14.68 17.82 16.67
N THR A 165 13.86 17.36 15.73
CA THR A 165 12.56 17.96 15.40
C THR A 165 11.40 17.31 16.16
N ASP A 166 11.60 16.16 16.81
CA ASP A 166 10.59 15.50 17.63
C ASP A 166 10.34 16.29 18.94
N PRO A 167 9.14 16.87 19.14
CA PRO A 167 8.83 17.59 20.37
C PRO A 167 8.84 16.69 21.62
N LEU A 168 8.63 15.38 21.47
CA LEU A 168 8.69 14.42 22.58
C LEU A 168 10.11 14.24 23.11
N PHE A 169 11.12 14.35 22.24
CA PHE A 169 12.52 14.34 22.66
C PHE A 169 12.80 15.52 23.60
N TRP A 170 12.40 16.73 23.22
CA TRP A 170 12.55 17.92 24.06
C TRP A 170 11.70 17.88 25.33
N ALA A 171 10.47 17.37 25.24
CA ALA A 171 9.61 17.17 26.39
C ALA A 171 10.25 16.23 27.43
N SER A 172 11.02 15.22 26.98
CA SER A 172 11.70 14.28 27.88
C SER A 172 12.75 14.93 28.78
N LEU A 173 13.27 16.09 28.41
CA LEU A 173 14.27 16.83 29.19
C LEU A 173 13.66 17.65 30.32
N VAL A 174 12.37 18.02 30.19
CA VAL A 174 11.68 18.92 31.13
C VAL A 174 10.56 18.24 31.90
N VAL A 175 10.00 17.16 31.38
CA VAL A 175 8.96 16.34 32.01
C VAL A 175 9.59 15.11 32.67
N ALA A 176 9.05 14.71 33.82
CA ALA A 176 9.56 13.57 34.57
C ALA A 176 9.57 12.27 33.74
N PRO A 177 10.63 11.43 33.84
CA PRO A 177 10.74 10.17 33.10
C PRO A 177 9.56 9.20 33.28
N VAL A 178 8.90 9.24 34.44
CA VAL A 178 7.71 8.41 34.72
C VAL A 178 6.53 8.70 33.78
N VAL A 179 6.50 9.89 33.15
CA VAL A 179 5.48 10.29 32.18
C VAL A 179 5.98 10.11 30.75
N THR A 180 7.22 10.50 30.46
CA THR A 180 7.74 10.51 29.08
C THR A 180 8.07 9.12 28.57
N ILE A 181 8.61 8.22 29.41
CA ILE A 181 8.94 6.85 29.00
C ILE A 181 7.70 6.09 28.51
N PRO A 182 6.57 6.04 29.25
CA PRO A 182 5.36 5.38 28.75
C PRO A 182 4.82 5.96 27.43
N ILE A 183 4.85 7.30 27.28
CA ILE A 183 4.40 7.98 26.05
C ILE A 183 5.30 7.60 24.88
N THR A 184 6.62 7.58 25.07
CA THR A 184 7.55 7.18 24.01
C THR A 184 7.40 5.70 23.66
N LEU A 185 7.21 4.82 24.66
CA LEU A 185 6.95 3.40 24.40
C LEU A 185 5.66 3.18 23.61
N LEU A 186 4.59 3.91 23.95
CA LEU A 186 3.32 3.83 23.24
C LEU A 186 3.47 4.22 21.76
N LYS A 187 4.33 5.20 21.43
CA LYS A 187 4.66 5.56 20.03
C LYS A 187 5.15 4.34 19.24
N TYR A 188 6.11 3.59 19.79
CA TYR A 188 6.69 2.43 19.12
C TYR A 188 5.73 1.23 19.08
N ILE A 189 4.93 1.03 20.14
CA ILE A 189 3.90 -0.01 20.18
C ILE A 189 2.82 0.28 19.13
N ASP A 190 2.34 1.52 19.05
CA ASP A 190 1.33 1.92 18.07
C ASP A 190 1.86 1.78 16.64
N LYS A 191 3.10 2.23 16.38
CA LYS A 191 3.74 2.05 15.08
C LYS A 191 3.88 0.57 14.71
N ARG A 192 4.30 -0.28 15.66
CA ARG A 192 4.38 -1.74 15.41
C ARG A 192 3.02 -2.35 15.15
N ALA A 193 1.99 -1.91 15.88
CA ALA A 193 0.61 -2.36 15.73
C ALA A 193 0.03 -2.04 14.34
N GLN A 194 0.37 -0.89 13.75
CA GLN A 194 0.01 -0.55 12.38
C GLN A 194 0.69 -1.47 11.33
N LEU A 195 1.83 -2.05 11.68
CA LEU A 195 2.63 -2.90 10.79
C LEU A 195 2.39 -4.41 10.98
N LEU A 196 1.51 -4.82 11.89
CA LEU A 196 1.29 -6.24 12.20
C LEU A 196 0.85 -7.02 10.95
N ASP A 197 -0.22 -6.59 10.30
CA ASP A 197 -0.80 -7.27 9.13
C ASP A 197 0.23 -7.38 8.00
N ALA A 198 0.91 -6.28 7.68
CA ALA A 198 1.95 -6.25 6.63
C ALA A 198 3.14 -7.17 6.98
N SER A 199 3.55 -7.20 8.24
CA SER A 199 4.64 -8.08 8.69
C SER A 199 4.24 -9.55 8.71
N ASP A 200 3.00 -9.88 9.07
CA ASP A 200 2.49 -11.25 9.07
C ASP A 200 2.38 -11.78 7.64
N MET A 201 1.92 -10.96 6.69
CA MET A 201 1.93 -11.30 5.27
C MET A 201 3.34 -11.55 4.74
N ARG A 202 4.32 -10.70 5.12
CA ARG A 202 5.73 -10.94 4.78
C ARG A 202 6.19 -12.28 5.34
N ASP A 203 5.95 -12.53 6.63
CA ASP A 203 6.45 -13.72 7.32
C ASP A 203 5.84 -15.02 6.76
N GLU A 204 4.61 -14.97 6.25
CA GLU A 204 3.92 -16.12 5.65
C GLU A 204 4.24 -16.33 4.16
N LEU A 205 4.37 -15.25 3.39
CA LEU A 205 4.46 -15.32 1.93
C LEU A 205 5.90 -15.21 1.39
N ALA A 206 6.81 -14.59 2.13
CA ALA A 206 8.17 -14.35 1.63
C ALA A 206 9.04 -15.61 1.78
N LEU A 207 9.62 -16.06 0.67
CA LEU A 207 10.65 -17.11 0.69
C LEU A 207 11.90 -16.68 1.48
N ASP A 208 12.27 -15.41 1.37
CA ASP A 208 13.36 -14.78 2.13
C ASP A 208 12.87 -13.42 2.68
N PRO A 209 12.47 -13.36 3.96
CA PRO A 209 11.94 -12.14 4.58
C PRO A 209 12.91 -10.96 4.54
N TYR A 210 14.22 -11.22 4.58
CA TYR A 210 15.24 -10.17 4.51
C TYR A 210 15.27 -9.53 3.12
N ILE A 211 15.32 -10.36 2.07
CA ILE A 211 15.36 -9.85 0.69
C ILE A 211 14.07 -9.12 0.35
N PHE A 212 12.92 -9.67 0.76
CA PHE A 212 11.62 -9.03 0.59
C PHE A 212 11.58 -7.65 1.28
N THR A 213 11.97 -7.58 2.56
CA THR A 213 11.98 -6.32 3.31
C THR A 213 12.92 -5.30 2.69
N ARG A 214 14.13 -5.72 2.30
CA ARG A 214 15.11 -4.85 1.65
C ARG A 214 14.57 -4.28 0.34
N GLU A 215 13.98 -5.12 -0.51
CA GLU A 215 13.44 -4.69 -1.81
C GLU A 215 12.23 -3.77 -1.65
N ALA A 216 11.29 -4.12 -0.77
CA ALA A 216 10.12 -3.30 -0.45
C ALA A 216 10.54 -1.93 0.09
N TRP A 217 11.50 -1.89 1.03
CA TRP A 217 12.06 -0.63 1.52
C TRP A 217 12.70 0.18 0.38
N ARG A 218 13.47 -0.47 -0.50
CA ARG A 218 14.17 0.21 -1.59
C ARG A 218 13.19 0.83 -2.59
N GLN A 219 12.12 0.10 -2.93
CA GLN A 219 11.05 0.59 -3.81
C GLN A 219 10.26 1.73 -3.17
N ASN A 220 9.87 1.59 -1.90
CA ASN A 220 9.20 2.67 -1.16
C ASN A 220 10.08 3.92 -1.08
N ARG A 221 11.39 3.74 -0.94
CA ARG A 221 12.34 4.85 -0.88
C ARG A 221 12.44 5.60 -2.21
N GLU A 222 12.54 4.90 -3.34
CA GLU A 222 12.48 5.55 -4.65
C GLU A 222 11.13 6.23 -4.91
N TYR A 223 10.03 5.62 -4.45
CA TYR A 223 8.70 6.21 -4.54
C TYR A 223 8.63 7.55 -3.79
N ASN A 224 9.10 7.61 -2.55
CA ASN A 224 9.07 8.83 -1.74
C ASN A 224 9.98 9.93 -2.32
N ILE A 225 11.23 9.61 -2.69
CA ILE A 225 12.17 10.59 -3.28
C ILE A 225 11.60 11.28 -4.52
N HIS A 226 10.77 10.56 -5.29
CA HIS A 226 10.18 11.04 -6.53
C HIS A 226 8.71 11.47 -6.38
N ASP A 227 8.25 11.79 -5.17
CA ASP A 227 6.89 12.28 -4.91
C ASP A 227 5.80 11.37 -5.50
N GLY A 228 6.04 10.06 -5.46
CA GLY A 228 5.16 9.03 -5.97
C GLY A 228 5.20 8.80 -7.49
N ASN A 229 6.14 9.43 -8.20
CA ASN A 229 6.37 9.26 -9.63
C ASN A 229 7.81 8.79 -9.94
N PRO A 230 8.20 7.58 -9.48
CA PRO A 230 9.54 7.07 -9.72
C PRO A 230 9.81 6.88 -11.22
N PRO A 231 11.06 7.09 -11.69
CA PRO A 231 11.42 6.85 -13.07
C PRO A 231 11.16 5.37 -13.42
N LYS A 232 10.60 5.13 -14.61
CA LYS A 232 10.45 3.75 -15.10
C LYS A 232 11.84 3.12 -15.21
N PRO A 233 12.02 1.84 -14.82
CA PRO A 233 13.27 1.14 -15.05
C PRO A 233 13.66 1.33 -16.51
N GLN A 234 14.87 1.82 -16.78
CA GLN A 234 15.41 1.82 -18.13
C GLN A 234 15.45 0.35 -18.55
N GLN A 235 14.56 -0.03 -19.47
CA GLN A 235 14.75 -1.24 -20.24
C GLN A 235 16.03 -0.97 -21.02
N SER A 236 17.09 -1.71 -20.73
CA SER A 236 18.25 -1.74 -21.60
C SER A 236 17.74 -2.19 -22.97
N ASP A 237 17.88 -1.35 -23.99
CA ASP A 237 17.53 -1.62 -25.39
C ASP A 237 18.42 -2.74 -26.01
N ASP A 238 18.98 -3.62 -25.18
CA ASP A 238 20.06 -4.55 -25.49
C ASP A 238 19.55 -6.01 -25.59
N GLU A 239 18.26 -6.25 -25.35
CA GLU A 239 17.61 -7.55 -25.55
C GLU A 239 16.37 -7.38 -26.43
N GLU A 240 16.59 -6.88 -27.64
CA GLU A 240 15.71 -7.22 -28.77
C GLU A 240 15.84 -8.73 -28.98
N TRP A 241 14.94 -9.49 -28.35
CA TRP A 241 14.74 -10.88 -28.69
C TRP A 241 14.32 -10.89 -30.16
N GLU A 242 15.25 -11.20 -31.07
CA GLU A 242 14.92 -11.55 -32.45
C GLU A 242 13.94 -12.73 -32.35
N GLU A 243 12.65 -12.44 -32.46
CA GLU A 243 11.63 -13.45 -32.70
C GLU A 243 11.91 -14.00 -34.10
N ASP A 244 12.75 -15.05 -34.15
CA ASP A 244 12.89 -15.89 -35.33
C ASP A 244 11.51 -16.47 -35.65
N GLU A 245 10.77 -15.79 -36.53
CA GLU A 245 9.51 -16.25 -37.10
C GLU A 245 9.71 -17.60 -37.81
N TRP A 246 9.46 -18.67 -37.06
CA TRP A 246 9.35 -20.02 -37.58
C TRP A 246 8.03 -20.18 -38.36
N GLY A 247 8.10 -19.83 -39.65
CA GLY A 247 7.31 -20.48 -40.71
C GLY A 247 6.11 -19.69 -41.26
N SER A 248 6.26 -19.12 -42.45
CA SER A 248 5.91 -19.81 -43.69
C SER A 248 6.36 -18.98 -44.87
N ASN A 249 7.19 -19.57 -45.73
CA ASN A 249 7.47 -19.06 -47.05
C ASN A 249 6.39 -19.66 -47.96
N ASP A 250 5.51 -18.86 -48.55
CA ASP A 250 4.90 -19.16 -49.84
C ASP A 250 4.18 -17.95 -50.47
N GLN A 251 4.68 -17.62 -51.67
CA GLN A 251 3.96 -17.15 -52.85
C GLN A 251 3.54 -15.67 -53.02
N LYS A 252 4.30 -15.02 -53.90
CA LYS A 252 3.98 -13.80 -54.67
C LYS A 252 2.58 -13.85 -55.32
N GLY A 253 1.89 -12.71 -55.33
CA GLY A 253 1.10 -12.28 -56.48
C GLY A 253 -0.08 -11.36 -56.19
N GLY A 254 -0.07 -10.19 -56.83
CA GLY A 254 -1.29 -9.48 -57.25
C GLY A 254 -1.75 -8.42 -56.26
N GLY A 255 -1.64 -7.16 -56.67
CA GLY A 255 -2.21 -6.05 -55.93
C GLY A 255 -3.68 -5.83 -56.23
N ASP A 256 -4.33 -5.22 -55.26
CA ASP A 256 -5.55 -4.46 -55.38
C ASP A 256 -5.57 -3.48 -54.21
N GLY A 257 -5.51 -2.19 -54.57
CA GLY A 257 -5.56 -1.11 -53.61
C GLY A 257 -6.95 -0.95 -53.03
N TRP A 258 -6.98 -0.54 -51.77
CA TRP A 258 -8.06 0.25 -51.19
C TRP A 258 -7.41 1.40 -50.43
N GLU A 259 -8.02 2.57 -50.60
CA GLU A 259 -7.47 3.91 -50.42
C GLU A 259 -6.98 4.20 -49.00
N GLU A 260 -5.86 4.92 -48.89
CA GLU A 260 -5.40 5.54 -47.65
C GLU A 260 -6.32 6.71 -47.33
N ASP A 261 -7.28 6.49 -46.44
CA ASP A 261 -7.97 7.58 -45.76
C ASP A 261 -7.02 8.16 -44.71
N GLU A 262 -6.48 9.32 -45.06
CA GLU A 262 -5.70 10.25 -44.24
C GLU A 262 -6.54 10.66 -43.02
N PHE A 263 -6.42 9.93 -41.89
CA PHE A 263 -7.00 10.35 -40.62
C PHE A 263 -6.03 11.25 -39.85
N ASP A 264 -6.47 12.49 -39.72
CA ASP A 264 -5.88 13.64 -39.07
C ASP A 264 -5.46 13.37 -37.60
N SER A 265 -4.58 14.23 -37.12
CA SER A 265 -3.80 14.08 -35.90
C SER A 265 -4.61 14.16 -34.59
N ALA A 266 -4.38 13.18 -33.70
CA ALA A 266 -4.42 13.18 -32.23
C ALA A 266 -5.77 13.45 -31.49
N PRO A 267 -6.01 12.79 -30.35
CA PRO A 267 -5.43 13.26 -29.09
C PRO A 267 -4.83 12.15 -28.19
N ASP A 268 -3.91 12.56 -27.30
CA ASP A 268 -3.31 11.78 -26.21
C ASP A 268 -4.28 10.77 -25.58
N ASP A 269 -3.99 9.47 -25.77
CA ASP A 269 -4.68 8.40 -25.08
C ASP A 269 -3.95 8.14 -23.74
N PRO A 270 -4.61 8.30 -22.57
CA PRO A 270 -3.99 8.00 -21.29
C PRO A 270 -3.80 6.49 -21.17
N GLN A 271 -2.53 6.07 -21.25
CA GLN A 271 -2.07 4.71 -21.04
C GLN A 271 -2.66 4.06 -19.77
N PRO A 272 -2.94 2.74 -19.80
CA PRO A 272 -3.53 2.01 -18.68
C PRO A 272 -2.61 2.00 -17.44
N LYS A 273 -3.19 2.31 -16.27
CA LYS A 273 -2.51 2.33 -14.98
C LYS A 273 -2.22 0.92 -14.47
N THR A 274 -1.13 0.30 -14.91
CA THR A 274 -0.56 -0.86 -14.21
C THR A 274 0.32 -0.35 -13.06
N ARG A 275 -0.28 -0.19 -11.87
CA ARG A 275 0.43 0.14 -10.63
C ARG A 275 0.47 -1.13 -9.76
N ILE A 276 1.59 -1.85 -9.76
CA ILE A 276 1.95 -2.68 -8.61
C ILE A 276 2.61 -1.73 -7.62
N SER A 277 1.82 -1.25 -6.67
CA SER A 277 2.29 -0.56 -5.48
C SER A 277 2.39 -1.61 -4.37
N MET A 278 3.60 -1.86 -3.87
CA MET A 278 3.78 -2.41 -2.54
C MET A 278 3.70 -1.25 -1.53
N GLN A 279 2.51 -0.67 -1.35
CA GLN A 279 2.21 0.14 -0.18
C GLN A 279 1.67 -0.81 0.89
N GLY A 280 2.42 -0.95 1.99
CA GLY A 280 1.82 -1.37 3.24
C GLY A 280 0.72 -0.38 3.62
N ALA A 281 -0.46 -0.90 3.90
CA ALA A 281 -1.65 -0.21 4.37
C ALA A 281 -1.39 1.07 5.19
N SER A 282 -1.47 2.24 4.54
CA SER A 282 -2.04 3.42 5.17
C SER A 282 -3.55 3.39 4.88
N THR A 283 -4.35 3.34 5.93
CA THR A 283 -5.74 3.76 5.82
C THR A 283 -5.75 5.28 5.69
N ASP A 284 -5.66 5.80 4.47
CA ASP A 284 -6.02 7.18 4.18
C ASP A 284 -7.52 7.30 3.96
N THR A 285 -8.13 8.08 4.83
CA THR A 285 -9.48 8.59 4.70
C THR A 285 -9.36 9.98 4.07
N SER A 286 -9.28 10.01 2.73
CA SER A 286 -9.42 11.25 1.93
C SER A 286 -10.11 10.95 0.61
N ALA A 287 -11.25 10.23 0.66
CA ALA A 287 -12.27 10.41 -0.36
C ALA A 287 -13.09 11.63 0.05
N MET A 288 -12.69 12.81 -0.42
CA MET A 288 -13.52 14.00 -0.29
C MET A 288 -14.44 14.10 -1.52
N GLN A 289 -15.73 13.89 -1.24
CA GLN A 289 -16.88 14.39 -1.99
C GLN A 289 -17.11 13.83 -3.40
N ALA A 290 -17.62 12.60 -3.43
CA ALA A 290 -18.93 12.40 -4.06
C ALA A 290 -19.94 12.17 -2.93
N THR A 291 -20.60 13.25 -2.49
CA THR A 291 -21.83 13.15 -1.72
C THR A 291 -22.92 12.58 -2.64
N ALA A 292 -22.91 11.26 -2.76
CA ALA A 292 -24.03 10.46 -3.21
C ALA A 292 -24.02 9.21 -2.32
N ASP A 293 -24.43 9.44 -1.07
CA ASP A 293 -25.32 8.55 -0.34
C ASP A 293 -24.98 7.03 -0.40
N THR A 294 -24.00 6.61 0.39
CA THR A 294 -23.68 5.18 0.60
C THR A 294 -24.77 4.44 1.38
N SER A 295 -25.67 5.16 2.07
CA SER A 295 -26.94 4.63 2.57
C SER A 295 -27.89 4.30 1.42
N ASP A 296 -27.98 5.13 0.39
CA ASP A 296 -28.77 4.84 -0.82
C ASP A 296 -28.18 3.69 -1.64
N LEU A 297 -26.86 3.49 -1.71
CA LEU A 297 -26.27 2.38 -2.50
C LEU A 297 -26.51 1.01 -1.87
N MET A 298 -26.36 0.90 -0.55
CA MET A 298 -26.77 -0.30 0.20
C MET A 298 -28.30 -0.46 0.16
N ALA A 299 -29.07 0.63 0.19
CA ALA A 299 -30.52 0.58 0.05
C ALA A 299 -30.96 0.16 -1.37
N VAL A 300 -30.24 0.55 -2.43
CA VAL A 300 -30.50 0.17 -3.83
C VAL A 300 -30.15 -1.28 -4.07
N GLU A 301 -29.05 -1.80 -3.51
CA GLU A 301 -28.73 -3.24 -3.58
C GLU A 301 -29.69 -4.09 -2.74
N VAL A 302 -30.10 -3.61 -1.56
CA VAL A 302 -31.10 -4.29 -0.71
C VAL A 302 -32.50 -4.22 -1.32
N GLU A 303 -32.89 -3.10 -1.94
CA GLU A 303 -34.15 -2.97 -2.69
C GLU A 303 -34.11 -3.82 -3.96
N ALA A 304 -33.02 -3.81 -4.73
CA ALA A 304 -32.87 -4.67 -5.90
C ALA A 304 -32.91 -6.17 -5.53
N ALA A 305 -32.25 -6.57 -4.45
CA ALA A 305 -32.31 -7.93 -3.93
C ALA A 305 -33.72 -8.30 -3.41
N ALA A 306 -34.39 -7.39 -2.70
CA ALA A 306 -35.77 -7.59 -2.23
C ALA A 306 -36.80 -7.63 -3.38
N GLN A 307 -36.55 -6.87 -4.44
CA GLN A 307 -37.38 -6.83 -5.65
C GLN A 307 -37.14 -8.08 -6.51
N ALA A 308 -35.89 -8.57 -6.60
CA ALA A 308 -35.56 -9.83 -7.24
C ALA A 308 -36.14 -11.05 -6.49
N GLU A 309 -36.19 -11.01 -5.15
CA GLU A 309 -36.86 -12.04 -4.34
C GLU A 309 -38.38 -12.04 -4.54
N LYS A 310 -39.01 -10.87 -4.72
CA LYS A 310 -40.44 -10.75 -5.11
C LYS A 310 -40.71 -11.27 -6.53
N VAL A 311 -39.80 -11.04 -7.47
CA VAL A 311 -39.89 -11.59 -8.84
C VAL A 311 -39.75 -13.12 -8.81
N ALA A 312 -38.85 -13.65 -8.00
CA ALA A 312 -38.70 -15.09 -7.76
C ALA A 312 -39.92 -15.73 -7.04
N ALA A 313 -40.73 -14.94 -6.33
CA ALA A 313 -41.97 -15.40 -5.71
C ALA A 313 -43.15 -15.52 -6.70
N THR A 314 -43.06 -14.88 -7.87
CA THR A 314 -44.11 -14.86 -8.91
C THR A 314 -43.71 -15.69 -10.15
N ALA A 315 -42.62 -16.45 -10.05
CA ALA A 315 -42.00 -17.17 -11.15
C ALA A 315 -42.85 -18.36 -11.65
N THR A 316 -42.95 -18.49 -12.97
CA THR A 316 -43.56 -19.66 -13.63
C THR A 316 -42.62 -20.87 -13.59
N ALA A 317 -43.16 -22.09 -13.61
CA ALA A 317 -42.40 -23.34 -13.41
C ALA A 317 -41.23 -23.56 -14.41
N ASP A 318 -41.30 -22.98 -15.60
CA ASP A 318 -40.28 -23.12 -16.66
C ASP A 318 -39.20 -22.02 -16.65
N GLN A 319 -39.24 -21.11 -15.68
CA GLN A 319 -38.30 -20.00 -15.59
C GLN A 319 -37.00 -20.41 -14.90
N LEU A 320 -35.88 -20.23 -15.59
CA LEU A 320 -34.54 -20.48 -15.07
C LEU A 320 -33.99 -19.26 -14.32
N PHE A 321 -33.20 -19.52 -13.28
CA PHE A 321 -32.60 -18.52 -12.41
C PHE A 321 -31.08 -18.69 -12.36
N MET A 322 -30.39 -17.58 -12.20
CA MET A 322 -28.97 -17.51 -11.86
C MET A 322 -28.80 -16.93 -10.46
N ILE A 323 -27.71 -17.31 -9.79
CA ILE A 323 -27.40 -16.84 -8.44
C ILE A 323 -26.33 -15.76 -8.55
N ASN A 324 -26.66 -14.53 -8.18
CA ASN A 324 -25.68 -13.47 -8.01
C ASN A 324 -25.02 -13.62 -6.64
N LEU A 325 -23.70 -13.73 -6.65
CA LEU A 325 -22.88 -13.97 -5.46
C LEU A 325 -22.51 -12.63 -4.81
N ILE A 326 -21.89 -11.75 -5.61
CA ILE A 326 -21.35 -10.45 -5.17
C ILE A 326 -21.09 -9.55 -6.41
N SER A 327 -21.14 -8.24 -6.22
CA SER A 327 -20.87 -7.22 -7.24
C SER A 327 -19.56 -6.49 -6.95
N PHE A 328 -18.82 -6.13 -7.99
CA PHE A 328 -17.60 -5.32 -7.90
C PHE A 328 -17.62 -4.16 -8.91
N GLU A 329 -17.05 -3.02 -8.54
CA GLU A 329 -16.82 -1.90 -9.47
C GLU A 329 -15.56 -2.10 -10.34
N SER A 330 -14.75 -3.12 -10.05
CA SER A 330 -13.50 -3.44 -10.76
C SER A 330 -13.47 -4.90 -11.21
N GLU A 331 -13.09 -5.11 -12.47
CA GLU A 331 -12.90 -6.44 -13.07
C GLU A 331 -11.83 -7.26 -12.34
N VAL A 332 -10.76 -6.61 -11.91
CA VAL A 332 -9.65 -7.25 -11.19
C VAL A 332 -10.12 -7.75 -9.83
N GLY A 333 -10.96 -6.96 -9.14
CA GLY A 333 -11.59 -7.37 -7.88
C GLY A 333 -12.50 -8.58 -8.06
N ALA A 334 -13.31 -8.58 -9.13
CA ALA A 334 -14.17 -9.72 -9.47
C ALA A 334 -13.35 -10.99 -9.80
N ALA A 335 -12.26 -10.87 -10.55
CA ALA A 335 -11.39 -11.99 -10.92
C ALA A 335 -10.64 -12.59 -9.72
N ALA A 336 -10.16 -11.74 -8.80
CA ALA A 336 -9.52 -12.19 -7.57
C ALA A 336 -10.48 -13.02 -6.70
N GLU A 337 -11.71 -12.55 -6.54
CA GLU A 337 -12.74 -13.24 -5.76
C GLU A 337 -13.23 -14.51 -6.48
N GLN A 338 -13.35 -14.49 -7.81
CA GLN A 338 -13.62 -15.69 -8.61
C GLN A 338 -12.58 -16.77 -8.36
N GLY A 339 -11.29 -16.40 -8.33
CA GLY A 339 -10.19 -17.32 -8.05
C GLY A 339 -10.24 -17.90 -6.63
N ARG A 340 -10.60 -17.09 -5.63
CA ARG A 340 -10.83 -17.56 -4.25
C ARG A 340 -11.97 -18.57 -4.20
N LEU A 341 -13.12 -18.23 -4.77
CA LEU A 341 -14.31 -19.08 -4.80
C LEU A 341 -14.06 -20.41 -5.54
N SER A 342 -13.31 -20.38 -6.64
CA SER A 342 -12.94 -21.59 -7.38
C SER A 342 -12.09 -22.55 -6.54
N ARG A 343 -11.17 -22.04 -5.69
CA ARG A 343 -10.41 -22.86 -4.73
C ARG A 343 -11.27 -23.47 -3.63
N GLU A 344 -12.39 -22.83 -3.31
CA GLU A 344 -13.40 -23.32 -2.37
C GLU A 344 -14.46 -24.22 -3.04
N GLY A 345 -14.29 -24.54 -4.34
CA GLY A 345 -15.19 -25.39 -5.10
C GLY A 345 -16.44 -24.69 -5.62
N VAL A 346 -16.51 -23.36 -5.54
CA VAL A 346 -17.63 -22.55 -6.03
C VAL A 346 -17.29 -21.96 -7.40
N ASN A 347 -17.89 -22.52 -8.45
CA ASN A 347 -17.71 -22.05 -9.82
C ASN A 347 -18.58 -20.81 -10.09
N ALA A 348 -17.92 -19.68 -10.31
CA ALA A 348 -18.55 -18.41 -10.68
C ALA A 348 -18.04 -17.94 -12.03
N ARG A 349 -18.87 -17.18 -12.76
CA ARG A 349 -18.52 -16.44 -13.97
C ARG A 349 -18.69 -14.95 -13.72
N ILE A 350 -17.85 -14.13 -14.35
CA ILE A 350 -17.97 -12.68 -14.29
C ILE A 350 -18.97 -12.24 -15.36
N ASN A 351 -19.96 -11.46 -14.95
CA ASN A 351 -20.93 -10.83 -15.84
C ASN A 351 -20.83 -9.31 -15.71
N ARG A 352 -20.56 -8.62 -16.81
CA ARG A 352 -20.49 -7.16 -16.86
C ARG A 352 -21.91 -6.59 -17.04
N VAL A 353 -22.36 -5.78 -16.09
CA VAL A 353 -23.70 -5.17 -16.09
C VAL A 353 -23.57 -3.66 -15.97
N ASP A 354 -24.26 -2.91 -16.84
CA ASP A 354 -24.39 -1.46 -16.71
C ASP A 354 -25.64 -1.14 -15.89
N VAL A 355 -25.48 -0.43 -14.79
CA VAL A 355 -26.58 0.03 -13.95
C VAL A 355 -26.44 1.53 -13.77
N ASN A 356 -27.38 2.29 -14.32
CA ASN A 356 -27.44 3.76 -14.24
C ASN A 356 -26.14 4.47 -14.72
N GLY A 357 -25.49 3.94 -15.77
CA GLY A 357 -24.28 4.53 -16.35
C GLY A 357 -23.00 4.21 -15.58
N ARG A 358 -23.05 3.25 -14.64
CA ARG A 358 -21.89 2.67 -13.98
C ARG A 358 -21.76 1.19 -14.33
N VAL A 359 -20.54 0.77 -14.62
CA VAL A 359 -20.21 -0.61 -14.97
C VAL A 359 -19.94 -1.39 -13.69
N TRP A 360 -20.65 -2.50 -13.54
CA TRP A 360 -20.48 -3.46 -12.46
C TRP A 360 -20.05 -4.81 -13.02
N TYR A 361 -19.17 -5.49 -12.29
CA TYR A 361 -18.72 -6.84 -12.56
C TYR A 361 -19.32 -7.76 -11.50
N ARG A 362 -20.41 -8.45 -11.86
CA ARG A 362 -21.13 -9.37 -10.97
C ARG A 362 -20.56 -10.77 -11.09
N LEU A 363 -20.25 -11.39 -9.96
CA LEU A 363 -19.99 -12.82 -9.90
C LEU A 363 -21.33 -13.55 -9.85
N VAL A 364 -21.54 -14.42 -10.82
CA VAL A 364 -22.78 -15.18 -10.96
C VAL A 364 -22.49 -16.66 -11.08
N SER A 365 -23.43 -17.50 -10.64
CA SER A 365 -23.31 -18.95 -10.84
C SER A 365 -23.13 -19.28 -12.32
N SER A 366 -22.24 -20.23 -12.61
CA SER A 366 -22.04 -20.73 -13.97
C SER A 366 -23.26 -21.48 -14.50
N ASP A 367 -24.02 -22.12 -13.61
CA ASP A 367 -25.21 -22.89 -13.92
C ASP A 367 -26.50 -22.09 -13.74
N TYR A 368 -27.53 -22.49 -14.48
CA TYR A 368 -28.90 -22.01 -14.35
C TYR A 368 -29.75 -23.08 -13.65
N PHE A 369 -30.58 -22.65 -12.71
CA PHE A 369 -31.37 -23.52 -11.86
C PHE A 369 -32.86 -23.27 -12.03
N ASN A 370 -33.70 -24.29 -11.86
CA ASN A 370 -35.13 -24.06 -11.64
C ASN A 370 -35.33 -23.38 -10.27
N ILE A 371 -36.51 -22.79 -10.03
CA ILE A 371 -36.77 -22.03 -8.80
C ILE A 371 -36.58 -22.83 -7.49
N ASN A 372 -36.84 -24.14 -7.50
CA ASN A 372 -36.74 -24.99 -6.31
C ASN A 372 -35.26 -25.29 -5.97
N ASP A 373 -34.48 -25.66 -6.97
CA ASP A 373 -33.06 -25.95 -6.87
C ASP A 373 -32.26 -24.67 -6.59
N ALA A 374 -32.66 -23.54 -7.21
CA ALA A 374 -32.05 -22.23 -7.00
C ALA A 374 -32.16 -21.79 -5.54
N ARG A 375 -33.32 -21.99 -4.89
CA ARG A 375 -33.53 -21.66 -3.47
C ARG A 375 -32.70 -22.55 -2.54
N ALA A 376 -32.63 -23.85 -2.83
CA ALA A 376 -31.80 -24.78 -2.06
C ALA A 376 -30.31 -24.38 -2.15
N LYS A 377 -29.83 -24.11 -3.37
CA LYS A 377 -28.43 -23.72 -3.62
C LYS A 377 -28.10 -22.34 -3.04
N LEU A 378 -29.03 -21.38 -3.10
CA LEU A 378 -28.85 -20.07 -2.45
C LEU A 378 -28.64 -20.21 -0.95
N LYS A 379 -29.40 -21.10 -0.29
CA LYS A 379 -29.26 -21.33 1.16
C LYS A 379 -27.92 -21.96 1.54
N GLU A 380 -27.36 -22.80 0.66
CA GLU A 380 -26.01 -23.34 0.80
C GLU A 380 -24.96 -22.24 0.61
N ILE A 381 -25.07 -21.46 -0.46
CA ILE A 381 -24.14 -20.37 -0.80
C ILE A 381 -24.08 -19.31 0.29
N LYS A 382 -25.22 -18.93 0.88
CA LYS A 382 -25.27 -17.94 1.97
C LYS A 382 -24.56 -18.39 3.26
N GLN A 383 -24.23 -19.67 3.41
CA GLN A 383 -23.46 -20.18 4.54
C GLN A 383 -21.94 -19.97 4.36
N HIS A 384 -21.48 -19.66 3.14
CA HIS A 384 -20.07 -19.35 2.91
C HIS A 384 -19.72 -17.94 3.39
N PRO A 385 -18.56 -17.75 4.04
CA PRO A 385 -18.07 -16.43 4.44
C PRO A 385 -18.01 -15.46 3.25
N GLY A 386 -18.61 -14.28 3.41
CA GLY A 386 -18.62 -13.22 2.38
C GLY A 386 -19.74 -13.32 1.34
N LEU A 387 -20.58 -14.37 1.36
CA LEU A 387 -21.67 -14.57 0.40
C LEU A 387 -23.08 -14.45 1.00
N ALA A 388 -23.19 -13.82 2.17
CA ALA A 388 -24.47 -13.64 2.88
C ALA A 388 -25.48 -12.79 2.07
N SER A 389 -24.99 -11.87 1.25
CA SER A 389 -25.78 -10.97 0.40
C SER A 389 -26.21 -11.58 -0.95
N ALA A 390 -25.85 -12.84 -1.25
CA ALA A 390 -26.22 -13.46 -2.52
C ALA A 390 -27.75 -13.42 -2.78
N TRP A 391 -28.16 -13.22 -4.03
CA TRP A 391 -29.57 -13.15 -4.43
C TRP A 391 -29.84 -13.89 -5.75
N LEU A 392 -31.12 -14.14 -6.03
CA LEU A 392 -31.57 -14.79 -7.26
C LEU A 392 -31.98 -13.75 -8.30
N GLU A 393 -31.60 -13.98 -9.54
CA GLU A 393 -32.06 -13.18 -10.68
C GLU A 393 -32.56 -14.12 -11.79
N PRO A 394 -33.63 -13.76 -12.51
CA PRO A 394 -34.04 -14.50 -13.70
C PRO A 394 -32.87 -14.62 -14.69
N ALA A 395 -32.67 -15.81 -15.24
CA ALA A 395 -31.73 -15.98 -16.33
C ALA A 395 -32.16 -15.11 -17.54
N PRO A 396 -31.23 -14.44 -18.23
CA PRO A 396 -31.56 -13.71 -19.45
C PRO A 396 -32.16 -14.70 -20.48
N SER A 397 -33.30 -14.32 -21.08
CA SER A 397 -33.87 -15.09 -22.18
C SER A 397 -32.88 -15.11 -23.34
N LYS A 398 -32.54 -16.30 -23.84
CA LYS A 398 -31.74 -16.46 -25.07
C LYS A 398 -32.39 -15.80 -26.27
#